data_AF-A0A1F5VR21-F1
#
_entry.id   AF-A0A1F5VR21-F1
#
_cell.length_a   1.000
_cell.length_b   1.000
_cell.length_c   1.000
_cell.angle_alpha   90.00
_cell.angle_beta   90.00
_cell.angle_gamma   90.00
#
_symmetry.space_group_name_H-M   'P 1'
#
loop_
_entity.id
_entity.type
_entity.pdbx_description
1 polymer ?
#
loop_
_entity_poly.entity_id
_entity_poly.type
_entity_poly.pdbx_seq_one_letter_code
_entity_poly.pdbx_strand_id
1 'polypeptide(L)'
;MRDATRKRPAFISALAVLNFCVAALWLIIAIIFLVEQISGLSENLLLIIICLVLATIHFFCGYWLWILQNRGRILQLVLAFAGLLFFPFGTFLSIIILMRLYKGGMKLLFSAKKSEEFSEQEMVTLKTVSEQKSLSSAVLAVILAGLNLFTLLAIWLPSSPGVVRTAHQKRTIADMRAIITGLSAYEVDYKMFPKVNSIGELERILEPVYLGDMPHIDGWGNEFRFQSWQENPASKGPDSYIIASAGQAGKWENESLDQYKPGIIQSYKNDIVVKNGVFIRRPEWLKD
;
A
#
# COMPACT_ATOMS: atom_id res chain seq x y z
N MET A 1 9.99 -40.66 -21.10
CA MET A 1 8.79 -41.43 -20.68
C MET A 1 8.80 -41.55 -19.17
N ARG A 2 7.74 -41.13 -18.46
CA ARG A 2 7.64 -41.32 -17.01
C ARG A 2 7.28 -42.77 -16.73
N ASP A 3 8.00 -43.37 -15.79
CA ASP A 3 7.67 -44.68 -15.23
C ASP A 3 6.30 -44.57 -14.53
N ALA A 4 5.30 -45.31 -15.03
CA ALA A 4 3.90 -45.25 -14.56
C ALA A 4 3.73 -45.71 -13.10
N THR A 5 4.79 -46.22 -12.49
CA THR A 5 4.83 -46.81 -11.15
C THR A 5 4.92 -45.79 -10.01
N ARG A 6 5.28 -44.52 -10.27
CA ARG A 6 5.42 -43.51 -9.21
C ARG A 6 4.12 -42.73 -8.98
N LYS A 7 3.30 -43.21 -8.04
CA LYS A 7 2.16 -42.45 -7.53
C LYS A 7 2.66 -41.21 -6.78
N ARG A 8 2.12 -40.04 -7.13
CA ARG A 8 2.51 -38.77 -6.49
C ARG A 8 1.91 -38.67 -5.09
N PRO A 9 2.71 -38.38 -4.05
CA PRO A 9 2.16 -38.08 -2.74
C PRO A 9 1.29 -36.82 -2.81
N ALA A 10 0.10 -36.86 -2.21
CA ALA A 10 -0.85 -35.75 -2.28
C ALA A 10 -0.28 -34.45 -1.68
N PHE A 11 0.59 -34.57 -0.67
CA PHE A 11 1.29 -33.42 -0.08
C PHE A 11 2.17 -32.67 -1.09
N ILE A 12 2.88 -33.38 -1.98
CA ILE A 12 3.73 -32.73 -2.99
C ILE A 12 2.88 -32.04 -4.05
N SER A 13 1.78 -32.66 -4.48
CA SER A 13 0.83 -32.02 -5.38
C SER A 13 0.23 -30.76 -4.75
N ALA A 14 -0.17 -30.82 -3.48
CA ALA A 14 -0.69 -29.66 -2.76
C ALA A 14 0.34 -28.54 -2.65
N LEU A 15 1.60 -28.86 -2.34
CA LEU A 15 2.68 -27.88 -2.24
C LEU A 15 3.01 -27.25 -3.59
N ALA A 16 2.95 -28.02 -4.68
CA ALA A 16 3.12 -27.51 -6.03
C ALA A 16 2.00 -26.53 -6.42
N VAL A 17 0.73 -26.89 -6.15
CA VAL A 17 -0.43 -26.00 -6.37
C VAL A 17 -0.30 -24.72 -5.56
N LEU A 18 0.09 -24.82 -4.28
CA LEU A 18 0.31 -23.67 -3.42
C LEU A 18 1.35 -22.71 -4.01
N ASN A 19 2.48 -23.24 -4.51
CA ASN A 19 3.50 -22.42 -5.17
C ASN A 19 2.98 -21.73 -6.44
N PHE A 20 2.12 -22.38 -7.23
CA PHE A 20 1.49 -21.73 -8.38
C PHE A 20 0.54 -20.60 -7.97
N CYS A 21 -0.26 -20.80 -6.90
CA CYS A 21 -1.10 -19.74 -6.36
C CYS A 21 -0.27 -18.54 -5.88
N VAL A 22 0.81 -18.79 -5.14
CA VAL A 22 1.72 -17.74 -4.67
C VAL A 22 2.39 -17.02 -5.84
N ALA A 23 2.81 -17.75 -6.88
CA ALA A 23 3.38 -17.15 -8.09
C ALA A 23 2.37 -16.23 -8.81
N ALA A 24 1.12 -16.66 -8.96
CA ALA A 24 0.06 -15.86 -9.56
C ALA A 24 -0.21 -14.58 -8.75
N LEU A 25 -0.21 -14.67 -7.42
CA LEU A 25 -0.37 -13.50 -6.55
C LEU A 25 0.78 -12.50 -6.72
N TRP A 26 2.03 -12.95 -6.72
CA TRP A 26 3.18 -12.07 -6.96
C TRP A 26 3.12 -11.40 -8.34
N LEU A 27 2.62 -12.11 -9.35
CA LEU A 27 2.42 -11.55 -10.69
C LEU A 27 1.34 -10.47 -10.70
N ILE A 28 0.20 -10.68 -10.03
CA ILE A 28 -0.86 -9.67 -9.90
C ILE A 28 -0.31 -8.41 -9.20
N ILE A 29 0.46 -8.57 -8.13
CA ILE A 29 1.08 -7.45 -7.42
C ILE A 29 2.04 -6.67 -8.33
N ALA A 30 2.89 -7.38 -9.10
CA ALA A 30 3.77 -6.75 -10.08
C ALA A 30 3.00 -5.93 -11.13
N ILE A 31 1.86 -6.44 -11.60
CA ILE A 31 0.98 -5.75 -12.54
C ILE A 31 0.37 -4.48 -11.92
N ILE A 32 -0.08 -4.54 -10.66
CA ILE A 32 -0.62 -3.37 -9.94
C ILE A 32 0.45 -2.27 -9.85
N PHE A 33 1.67 -2.61 -9.41
CA PHE A 33 2.75 -1.62 -9.34
C PHE A 33 3.15 -1.09 -10.72
N LEU A 34 3.09 -1.92 -11.76
CA LEU A 34 3.34 -1.47 -13.14
C LEU A 34 2.29 -0.45 -13.60
N VAL A 35 1.00 -0.66 -13.26
CA VAL A 35 -0.07 0.31 -13.57
C VAL A 35 0.15 1.62 -12.82
N GLU A 36 0.51 1.58 -11.55
CA GLU A 36 0.85 2.79 -10.77
C GLU A 36 2.03 3.55 -11.36
N GLN A 37 3.08 2.84 -11.79
CA GLN A 37 4.27 3.39 -12.44
C GLN A 37 3.90 4.10 -13.75
N ILE A 38 3.10 3.45 -14.61
CA ILE A 38 2.64 4.03 -15.88
C ILE A 38 1.74 5.26 -15.65
N SER A 39 0.98 5.25 -14.55
CA SER A 39 0.10 6.37 -14.17
C SER A 39 0.84 7.53 -13.48
N GLY A 40 2.16 7.43 -13.27
CA GLY A 40 2.95 8.44 -12.56
C GLY A 40 2.64 8.56 -11.06
N LEU A 41 2.00 7.53 -10.47
CA LEU A 41 1.60 7.53 -9.06
C LEU A 41 2.73 7.08 -8.13
N SER A 42 3.66 6.27 -8.62
CA SER A 42 4.83 5.78 -7.88
C SER A 42 6.03 5.55 -8.81
N GLU A 43 7.25 5.60 -8.25
CA GLU A 43 8.50 5.27 -8.95
C GLU A 43 9.15 4.04 -8.30
N ASN A 44 8.45 2.90 -8.37
CA ASN A 44 8.78 1.70 -7.60
C ASN A 44 9.30 0.55 -8.49
N LEU A 45 10.18 0.87 -9.45
CA LEU A 45 10.74 -0.12 -10.38
C LEU A 45 11.39 -1.32 -9.66
N LEU A 46 12.09 -1.06 -8.56
CA LEU A 46 12.72 -2.11 -7.75
C LEU A 46 11.69 -3.11 -7.21
N LEU A 47 10.53 -2.64 -6.72
CA LEU A 47 9.48 -3.50 -6.21
C LEU A 47 8.85 -4.35 -7.31
N ILE A 48 8.64 -3.78 -8.50
CA ILE A 48 8.14 -4.52 -9.67
C ILE A 48 9.10 -5.68 -9.99
N ILE A 49 10.41 -5.40 -10.05
CA ILE A 49 11.44 -6.42 -10.32
C ILE A 49 11.43 -7.51 -9.24
N ILE A 50 11.39 -7.13 -7.95
CA ILE A 50 11.34 -8.09 -6.84
C ILE A 50 10.11 -8.99 -6.97
N CYS A 51 8.92 -8.42 -7.23
CA CYS A 51 7.69 -9.18 -7.38
C CYS A 51 7.77 -10.18 -8.56
N LEU A 52 8.32 -9.77 -9.70
CA LEU A 52 8.52 -10.65 -10.86
C LEU A 52 9.52 -11.78 -10.59
N VAL A 53 10.61 -11.48 -9.87
CA VAL A 53 11.59 -12.49 -9.45
C VAL A 53 10.94 -13.52 -8.52
N LEU A 54 10.18 -13.06 -7.52
CA LEU A 54 9.47 -13.94 -6.60
C LEU A 54 8.40 -14.79 -7.31
N ALA A 55 7.61 -14.19 -8.21
CA ALA A 55 6.65 -14.92 -9.04
C ALA A 55 7.33 -16.04 -9.84
N THR A 56 8.48 -15.73 -10.45
CA THR A 56 9.26 -16.66 -11.26
C THR A 56 9.81 -17.81 -10.40
N ILE A 57 10.41 -17.50 -9.25
CA ILE A 57 10.95 -18.50 -8.31
C ILE A 57 9.85 -19.47 -7.86
N HIS A 58 8.68 -18.95 -7.45
CA HIS A 58 7.56 -19.78 -7.02
C HIS A 58 6.99 -20.62 -8.17
N PHE A 59 6.85 -20.05 -9.37
CA PHE A 59 6.39 -20.79 -10.54
C PHE A 59 7.30 -21.98 -10.85
N PHE A 60 8.61 -21.77 -10.90
CA PHE A 60 9.57 -22.85 -11.15
C PHE A 60 9.63 -23.86 -9.99
N CYS A 61 9.49 -23.44 -8.74
CA CYS A 61 9.38 -24.34 -7.60
C CYS A 61 8.16 -25.26 -7.74
N GLY A 62 6.98 -24.69 -8.00
CA GLY A 62 5.74 -25.44 -8.23
C GLY A 62 5.87 -26.40 -9.41
N TYR A 63 6.41 -25.93 -10.53
CA TYR A 63 6.65 -26.74 -11.72
C TYR A 63 7.58 -27.93 -11.44
N TRP A 64 8.74 -27.69 -10.80
CA TRP A 64 9.71 -28.75 -10.50
C TRP A 64 9.21 -29.76 -9.46
N LEU A 65 8.45 -29.31 -8.46
CA LEU A 65 7.76 -30.21 -7.52
C LEU A 65 6.70 -31.05 -8.25
N TRP A 66 5.92 -30.45 -9.15
CA TRP A 66 4.90 -31.15 -9.92
C TRP A 66 5.49 -32.28 -10.78
N ILE A 67 6.69 -32.07 -11.32
CA ILE A 67 7.39 -33.07 -12.12
C ILE A 67 8.31 -34.00 -11.31
N LEU A 68 8.31 -33.89 -9.98
CA LEU A 68 9.13 -34.67 -9.04
C LEU A 68 10.64 -34.57 -9.30
N GLN A 69 11.14 -33.39 -9.71
CA GLN A 69 12.58 -33.16 -9.87
C GLN A 69 13.26 -32.75 -8.55
N ASN A 70 14.46 -33.27 -8.31
CA ASN A 70 15.27 -32.93 -7.12
C ASN A 70 15.50 -31.42 -6.96
N ARG A 71 15.57 -30.67 -8.06
CA ARG A 71 15.69 -29.20 -8.06
C ARG A 71 14.52 -28.51 -7.36
N GLY A 72 13.29 -29.01 -7.56
CA GLY A 72 12.09 -28.49 -6.89
C GLY A 72 12.13 -28.70 -5.39
N ARG A 73 12.62 -29.87 -4.92
CA ARG A 73 12.82 -30.12 -3.49
C ARG A 73 13.82 -29.15 -2.88
N ILE A 74 14.98 -28.98 -3.52
CA ILE A 74 16.03 -28.08 -3.01
C ILE A 74 15.51 -26.64 -2.94
N LEU A 75 14.87 -26.17 -4.01
CA LEU A 75 14.30 -24.81 -4.06
C LEU A 75 13.24 -24.61 -2.96
N GLN A 76 12.37 -25.59 -2.75
CA GLN A 76 11.36 -25.53 -1.70
C GLN A 76 11.96 -25.53 -0.28
N LEU A 77 13.08 -26.24 -0.06
CA LEU A 77 13.81 -26.19 1.21
C LEU A 77 14.40 -24.80 1.44
N VAL A 78 15.03 -24.20 0.42
CA VAL A 78 15.56 -22.82 0.51
C VAL A 78 14.45 -21.82 0.83
N LEU A 79 13.32 -21.92 0.14
CA LEU A 79 12.15 -21.07 0.41
C LEU A 79 11.59 -21.28 1.82
N ALA A 80 11.58 -22.52 2.33
CA ALA A 80 11.19 -22.78 3.72
C ALA A 80 12.18 -22.20 4.72
N PHE A 81 13.50 -22.27 4.47
CA PHE A 81 14.48 -21.59 5.34
C PHE A 81 14.28 -20.07 5.35
N ALA A 82 14.03 -19.45 4.20
CA ALA A 82 13.68 -18.02 4.15
C ALA A 82 12.37 -17.73 4.91
N GLY A 83 11.38 -18.61 4.77
CA GLY A 83 10.10 -18.55 5.49
C GLY A 83 10.22 -18.56 7.02
N LEU A 84 11.30 -19.12 7.58
CA LEU A 84 11.56 -19.09 9.03
C LEU A 84 11.68 -17.68 9.61
N LEU A 85 12.10 -16.70 8.79
CA LEU A 85 12.26 -15.31 9.19
C LEU A 85 10.92 -14.57 9.36
N PHE A 86 9.82 -15.12 8.83
CA PHE A 86 8.50 -14.48 8.83
C PHE A 86 7.64 -14.99 10.00
N PHE A 87 7.99 -14.58 11.22
CA PHE A 87 7.30 -14.97 12.45
C PHE A 87 5.90 -14.33 12.57
N PRO A 88 4.89 -15.03 13.12
CA PRO A 88 4.92 -16.43 13.60
C PRO A 88 4.56 -17.47 12.53
N PHE A 89 3.77 -17.07 11.54
CA PHE A 89 3.10 -18.02 10.66
C PHE A 89 4.02 -18.65 9.61
N GLY A 90 4.95 -17.87 9.06
CA GLY A 90 5.96 -18.36 8.13
C GLY A 90 6.88 -19.38 8.80
N THR A 91 7.23 -19.15 10.06
CA THR A 91 8.06 -20.07 10.85
C THR A 91 7.39 -21.43 11.05
N PHE A 92 6.15 -21.47 11.52
CA PHE A 92 5.44 -22.73 11.77
C PHE A 92 5.26 -23.56 10.49
N LEU A 93 4.88 -22.91 9.40
CA LEU A 93 4.75 -23.58 8.10
C LEU A 93 6.10 -24.12 7.63
N SER A 94 7.14 -23.30 7.69
CA SER A 94 8.47 -23.65 7.24
C SER A 94 9.01 -24.87 7.98
N ILE A 95 8.80 -24.95 9.29
CA ILE A 95 9.16 -26.12 10.10
C ILE A 95 8.44 -27.38 9.58
N ILE A 96 7.12 -27.32 9.32
CA ILE A 96 6.36 -28.47 8.81
C ILE A 96 6.89 -28.92 7.43
N ILE A 97 7.16 -27.98 6.53
CA ILE A 97 7.71 -28.28 5.20
C ILE A 97 9.09 -28.92 5.32
N LEU A 98 9.98 -28.34 6.13
CA LEU A 98 11.33 -28.85 6.37
C LEU A 98 11.27 -30.27 6.95
N MET A 99 10.49 -30.49 8.01
CA MET A 99 10.33 -31.81 8.63
C MET A 99 9.83 -32.86 7.64
N ARG A 100 8.91 -32.50 6.74
CA ARG A 100 8.38 -33.44 5.74
C ARG A 100 9.37 -33.71 4.60
N LEU A 101 10.01 -32.68 4.07
CA LEU A 101 10.91 -32.81 2.92
C LEU A 101 12.30 -33.38 3.28
N TYR A 102 12.71 -33.27 4.54
CA TYR A 102 13.99 -33.82 5.01
C TYR A 102 13.94 -35.32 5.31
N LYS A 103 12.75 -35.94 5.40
CA LYS A 103 12.63 -37.40 5.59
C LYS A 103 13.28 -38.15 4.43
N GLY A 104 14.10 -39.16 4.75
CA GLY A 104 14.90 -39.91 3.77
C GLY A 104 14.10 -40.49 2.60
N GLY A 105 12.88 -40.96 2.84
CA GLY A 105 12.00 -41.48 1.78
C GLY A 105 11.61 -40.45 0.72
N MET A 106 11.55 -39.16 1.07
CA MET A 106 11.31 -38.08 0.10
C MET A 106 12.53 -37.89 -0.81
N LYS A 107 13.75 -38.07 -0.31
CA LYS A 107 14.96 -38.00 -1.14
C LYS A 107 14.94 -39.05 -2.25
N LEU A 108 14.47 -40.25 -1.94
CA LEU A 108 14.31 -41.34 -2.89
C LEU A 108 13.23 -41.05 -3.94
N LEU A 109 12.10 -40.47 -3.54
CA LEU A 109 11.02 -40.09 -4.46
C LEU A 109 11.49 -39.09 -5.54
N PHE A 110 12.31 -38.12 -5.14
CA PHE A 110 12.89 -37.11 -6.03
C PHE A 110 14.16 -37.59 -6.75
N SER A 111 14.60 -38.83 -6.49
CA SER A 111 15.74 -39.41 -7.20
C SER A 111 15.35 -39.78 -8.63
N ALA A 112 16.28 -39.57 -9.57
CA ALA A 112 16.09 -39.94 -10.97
C ALA A 112 16.26 -41.44 -11.24
N LYS A 113 16.47 -42.26 -10.19
CA LYS A 113 16.67 -43.73 -10.29
C LYS A 113 15.46 -44.43 -10.90
N LYS A 114 15.63 -45.36 -11.83
CA LYS A 114 14.49 -46.12 -12.39
C LYS A 114 13.90 -47.09 -11.36
N SER A 115 12.65 -47.53 -11.53
CA SER A 115 11.98 -48.47 -10.59
C SER A 115 12.77 -49.77 -10.37
N GLU A 116 13.49 -50.21 -11.39
CA GLU A 116 14.35 -51.42 -11.42
C GLU A 116 15.65 -51.27 -10.60
N GLU A 117 16.07 -50.03 -10.30
CA GLU A 117 17.33 -49.74 -9.60
C GLU A 117 17.14 -49.63 -8.08
N PHE A 118 15.92 -49.78 -7.59
CA PHE A 118 15.63 -49.70 -6.15
C PHE A 118 15.80 -51.06 -5.49
N SER A 119 16.51 -51.07 -4.37
CA SER A 119 16.51 -52.22 -3.46
C SER A 119 15.11 -52.48 -2.89
N GLU A 120 14.84 -53.72 -2.45
CA GLU A 120 13.56 -54.07 -1.83
C GLU A 120 13.24 -53.17 -0.62
N GLN A 121 14.25 -52.80 0.17
CA GLN A 121 14.11 -51.90 1.31
C GLN A 121 13.72 -50.47 0.88
N GLU A 122 14.30 -49.95 -0.20
CA GLU A 122 13.92 -48.65 -0.78
C GLU A 122 12.49 -48.68 -1.32
N MET A 123 12.06 -49.79 -1.93
CA MET A 123 10.70 -49.98 -2.44
C MET A 123 9.64 -49.97 -1.32
N VAL A 124 9.93 -50.62 -0.19
CA VAL A 124 9.05 -50.56 1.01
C VAL A 124 8.96 -49.13 1.54
N THR A 125 10.08 -48.41 1.57
CA THR A 125 10.12 -46.99 1.97
C THR A 125 9.33 -46.09 1.02
N LEU A 126 9.36 -46.36 -0.28
CA LEU A 126 8.59 -45.59 -1.27
C LEU A 126 7.08 -45.85 -1.16
N LYS A 127 6.66 -47.11 -0.97
CA LYS A 127 5.24 -47.46 -0.78
C LYS A 127 4.68 -46.78 0.46
N THR A 128 5.39 -46.85 1.59
CA THR A 128 4.95 -46.20 2.85
C THR A 128 4.82 -44.68 2.71
N VAL A 129 5.75 -44.01 2.01
CA VAL A 129 5.67 -42.57 1.75
C VAL A 129 4.56 -42.20 0.77
N SER A 130 4.33 -43.03 -0.25
CA SER A 130 3.27 -42.83 -1.25
C SER A 130 1.86 -43.04 -0.67
N GLU A 131 1.70 -44.00 0.24
CA GLU A 131 0.41 -44.37 0.84
C GLU A 131 0.05 -43.56 2.09
N GLN A 132 0.97 -42.74 2.60
CA GLN A 132 0.72 -41.91 3.77
C GLN A 132 -0.50 -40.99 3.54
N LYS A 133 -1.63 -41.33 4.19
CA LYS A 133 -2.92 -40.62 4.07
C LYS A 133 -2.77 -39.15 4.48
N SER A 134 -2.83 -38.28 3.47
CA SER A 134 -2.69 -36.82 3.55
C SER A 134 -4.03 -36.14 3.86
N LEU A 135 -4.67 -36.49 4.97
CA LEU A 135 -5.96 -35.88 5.34
C LEU A 135 -5.83 -34.48 5.98
N SER A 136 -4.62 -34.03 6.33
CA SER A 136 -4.39 -32.72 6.96
C SER A 136 -3.65 -31.69 6.09
N SER A 137 -2.98 -32.09 5.01
CA SER A 137 -2.09 -31.17 4.26
C SER A 137 -2.78 -30.27 3.25
N ALA A 138 -3.90 -30.70 2.67
CA ALA A 138 -4.65 -29.87 1.71
C ALA A 138 -5.35 -28.70 2.42
N VAL A 139 -5.98 -28.96 3.57
CA VAL A 139 -6.59 -27.94 4.43
C VAL A 139 -5.55 -26.98 4.97
N LEU A 140 -4.39 -27.49 5.42
CA LEU A 140 -3.29 -26.65 5.86
C LEU A 140 -2.79 -25.73 4.73
N ALA A 141 -2.60 -26.25 3.51
CA ALA A 141 -2.16 -25.45 2.36
C ALA A 141 -3.17 -24.34 1.99
N VAL A 142 -4.48 -24.60 2.09
CA VAL A 142 -5.53 -23.60 1.86
C VAL A 142 -5.52 -22.51 2.94
N ILE A 143 -5.40 -22.89 4.21
CA ILE A 143 -5.28 -21.94 5.33
C ILE A 143 -4.04 -21.05 5.16
N LEU A 144 -2.93 -21.62 4.69
CA LEU A 144 -1.66 -20.90 4.51
C LEU A 144 -1.64 -20.01 3.27
N ALA A 145 -2.31 -20.41 2.19
CA ALA A 145 -2.56 -19.55 1.04
C ALA A 145 -3.40 -18.33 1.45
N GLY A 146 -4.45 -18.56 2.25
CA GLY A 146 -5.30 -17.51 2.79
C GLY A 146 -4.57 -16.55 3.73
N LEU A 147 -3.66 -17.07 4.56
CA LEU A 147 -2.92 -16.24 5.51
C LEU A 147 -1.86 -15.33 4.85
N ASN A 148 -1.17 -15.83 3.81
CA ASN A 148 -0.25 -15.01 3.02
C ASN A 148 -1.00 -13.88 2.30
N LEU A 149 -2.19 -14.17 1.77
CA LEU A 149 -3.05 -13.16 1.14
C LEU A 149 -3.45 -12.06 2.14
N PHE A 150 -3.78 -12.42 3.39
CA PHE A 150 -4.14 -11.47 4.44
C PHE A 150 -2.98 -10.56 4.85
N THR A 151 -1.76 -11.11 5.03
CA THR A 151 -0.57 -10.31 5.33
C THR A 151 -0.21 -9.34 4.20
N LEU A 152 -0.46 -9.71 2.95
CA LEU A 152 -0.19 -8.88 1.78
C LEU A 152 -1.17 -7.70 1.67
N LEU A 153 -2.46 -7.92 1.97
CA LEU A 153 -3.47 -6.85 2.01
C LEU A 153 -3.19 -5.84 3.14
N ALA A 154 -2.72 -6.31 4.29
CA ALA A 154 -2.41 -5.45 5.45
C ALA A 154 -1.22 -4.50 5.20
N ILE A 155 -0.26 -4.90 4.37
CA ILE A 155 0.88 -4.05 3.96
C ILE A 155 0.44 -3.03 2.91
N TRP A 156 -0.52 -3.36 2.04
CA TRP A 156 -0.94 -2.53 0.92
C TRP A 156 -1.91 -1.39 1.31
N LEU A 157 -2.75 -1.58 2.32
CA LEU A 157 -3.87 -0.65 2.61
C LEU A 157 -3.51 0.74 3.19
N PRO A 158 -2.45 0.96 4.01
CA PRO A 158 -2.26 2.29 4.62
C PRO A 158 -1.34 3.25 3.85
N SER A 159 -0.62 2.81 2.81
CA SER A 159 0.53 3.59 2.30
C SER A 159 0.61 3.78 0.79
N SER A 160 -0.50 3.65 0.05
CA SER A 160 -0.47 4.18 -1.31
C SER A 160 -0.28 5.70 -1.22
N PRO A 161 0.81 6.26 -1.79
CA PRO A 161 1.13 7.67 -1.62
C PRO A 161 -0.02 8.55 -2.14
N GLY A 162 -0.79 8.09 -3.13
CA GLY A 162 -1.99 8.79 -3.60
C GLY A 162 -3.10 8.94 -2.56
N VAL A 163 -3.39 7.91 -1.76
CA VAL A 163 -4.47 7.96 -0.75
C VAL A 163 -4.09 8.87 0.41
N VAL A 164 -2.86 8.72 0.91
CA VAL A 164 -2.32 9.59 1.98
C VAL A 164 -2.33 11.04 1.49
N ARG A 165 -1.87 11.29 0.26
CA ARG A 165 -1.87 12.64 -0.32
C ARG A 165 -3.27 13.24 -0.47
N THR A 166 -4.23 12.44 -0.91
CA THR A 166 -5.64 12.85 -1.01
C THR A 166 -6.21 13.17 0.37
N ALA A 167 -5.88 12.38 1.40
CA ALA A 167 -6.34 12.61 2.76
C ALA A 167 -5.81 13.94 3.32
N HIS A 168 -4.51 14.21 3.17
CA HIS A 168 -3.91 15.49 3.57
C HIS A 168 -4.56 16.68 2.84
N GLN A 169 -4.78 16.59 1.53
CA GLN A 169 -5.44 17.65 0.77
C GLN A 169 -6.90 17.89 1.22
N LYS A 170 -7.65 16.82 1.49
CA LYS A 170 -9.03 16.92 2.01
C LYS A 170 -9.06 17.57 3.40
N ARG A 171 -8.10 17.23 4.26
CA ARG A 171 -7.93 17.87 5.57
C ARG A 171 -7.65 19.36 5.41
N THR A 172 -6.68 19.76 4.58
CA THR A 172 -6.40 21.18 4.30
C THR A 172 -7.64 21.97 3.89
N ILE A 173 -8.47 21.40 3.00
CA ILE A 173 -9.71 22.05 2.55
C ILE A 173 -10.75 22.15 3.67
N ALA A 174 -10.87 21.13 4.53
CA ALA A 174 -11.74 21.16 5.68
C ALA A 174 -11.31 22.23 6.70
N ASP A 175 -10.01 22.32 6.97
CA ASP A 175 -9.41 23.30 7.87
C ASP A 175 -9.63 24.74 7.34
N MET A 176 -9.40 24.97 6.04
CA MET A 176 -9.72 26.25 5.40
C MET A 176 -11.21 26.60 5.52
N ARG A 177 -12.12 25.63 5.36
CA ARG A 177 -13.57 25.86 5.52
C ARG A 177 -13.94 26.23 6.95
N ALA A 178 -13.30 25.65 7.96
CA ALA A 178 -13.49 26.05 9.35
C ALA A 178 -13.09 27.52 9.56
N ILE A 179 -11.94 27.95 9.02
CA ILE A 179 -11.52 29.36 9.08
C ILE A 179 -12.52 30.27 8.36
N ILE A 180 -13.00 29.88 7.17
CA ILE A 180 -14.04 30.63 6.42
C ILE A 180 -15.29 30.80 7.29
N THR A 181 -15.77 29.74 7.94
CA THR A 181 -16.94 29.82 8.82
C THR A 181 -16.74 30.80 9.97
N GLY A 182 -15.57 30.77 10.63
CA GLY A 182 -15.24 31.73 11.69
C GLY A 182 -15.21 33.17 11.19
N LEU A 183 -14.59 33.41 10.04
CA LEU A 183 -14.54 34.73 9.38
C LEU A 183 -15.94 35.24 9.00
N SER A 184 -16.80 34.37 8.45
CA SER A 184 -18.18 34.74 8.11
C SER A 184 -19.00 35.10 9.35
N ALA A 185 -18.81 34.38 10.46
CA ALA A 185 -19.48 34.73 11.72
C ALA A 185 -19.00 36.08 12.26
N TYR A 186 -17.69 36.35 12.24
CA TYR A 186 -17.12 37.65 12.59
C TYR A 186 -17.67 38.78 11.70
N GLU A 187 -17.74 38.56 10.39
CA GLU A 187 -18.27 39.53 9.42
C GLU A 187 -19.73 39.87 9.71
N VAL A 188 -20.55 38.88 10.10
CA VAL A 188 -21.96 39.12 10.47
C VAL A 188 -22.07 40.11 11.63
N ASP A 189 -21.20 40.02 12.63
CA ASP A 189 -21.22 40.87 13.82
C ASP A 189 -20.65 42.26 13.56
N TYR A 190 -19.49 42.33 12.91
CA TYR A 190 -18.73 43.58 12.76
C TYR A 190 -18.93 44.28 11.41
N LYS A 191 -19.55 43.62 10.44
CA LYS A 191 -19.73 44.09 9.05
C LYS A 191 -18.40 44.39 8.33
N MET A 192 -17.34 43.69 8.73
CA MET A 192 -15.99 43.76 8.17
C MET A 192 -15.21 42.52 8.57
N PHE A 193 -14.13 42.20 7.85
CA PHE A 193 -13.15 41.19 8.25
C PHE A 193 -12.10 41.77 9.22
N PRO A 194 -11.45 40.94 10.04
CA PRO A 194 -10.38 41.38 10.93
C PRO A 194 -9.20 41.94 10.15
N LYS A 195 -8.68 43.11 10.54
CA LYS A 195 -7.52 43.76 9.91
C LYS A 195 -6.20 43.16 10.40
N VAL A 196 -5.87 41.99 9.89
CA VAL A 196 -4.67 41.21 10.25
C VAL A 196 -3.97 40.63 9.02
N ASN A 197 -2.68 40.31 9.15
CA ASN A 197 -1.82 39.83 8.05
C ASN A 197 -1.15 38.48 8.34
N SER A 198 -1.57 37.78 9.39
CA SER A 198 -1.06 36.45 9.73
C SER A 198 -2.13 35.58 10.37
N ILE A 199 -1.93 34.26 10.31
CA ILE A 199 -2.88 33.30 10.90
C ILE A 199 -2.89 33.38 12.43
N GLY A 200 -1.73 33.62 13.06
CA GLY A 200 -1.63 33.77 14.52
C GLY A 200 -2.24 35.07 15.06
N GLU A 201 -2.27 36.15 14.28
CA GLU A 201 -3.06 37.34 14.64
C GLU A 201 -4.55 37.08 14.51
N LEU A 202 -4.96 36.31 13.50
CA LEU A 202 -6.35 35.96 13.26
C LEU A 202 -6.91 35.05 14.36
N GLU A 203 -6.14 34.09 14.85
CA GLU A 203 -6.49 33.21 15.98
C GLU A 203 -6.94 34.01 17.20
N ARG A 204 -6.19 35.03 17.61
CA ARG A 204 -6.51 35.86 18.79
C ARG A 204 -7.84 36.61 18.68
N ILE A 205 -8.38 36.73 17.48
CA ILE A 205 -9.64 37.40 17.18
C ILE A 205 -10.78 36.39 17.03
N LEU A 206 -10.51 35.26 16.38
CA LEU A 206 -11.53 34.23 16.14
C LEU A 206 -11.74 33.31 17.34
N GLU A 207 -10.72 33.07 18.16
CA GLU A 207 -10.84 32.24 19.35
C GLU A 207 -11.09 33.06 20.64
N PRO A 208 -11.82 32.50 21.61
CA PRO A 208 -12.62 31.27 21.54
C PRO A 208 -14.04 31.52 21.00
N VAL A 209 -14.34 32.73 20.53
CA VAL A 209 -15.71 33.22 20.30
C VAL A 209 -16.34 32.65 19.03
N TYR A 210 -15.59 32.66 17.93
CA TYR A 210 -16.06 32.25 16.60
C TYR A 210 -15.59 30.84 16.22
N LEU A 211 -14.48 30.39 16.79
CA LEU A 211 -13.93 29.04 16.64
C LEU A 211 -13.43 28.53 17.99
N GLY A 212 -13.62 27.23 18.24
CA GLY A 212 -13.11 26.58 19.46
C GLY A 212 -11.64 26.21 19.37
N ASP A 213 -11.16 25.82 18.19
CA ASP A 213 -9.77 25.51 17.88
C ASP A 213 -9.54 25.85 16.39
N MET A 214 -8.64 26.79 16.13
CA MET A 214 -8.35 27.35 14.81
C MET A 214 -7.15 26.62 14.22
N PRO A 215 -7.30 26.02 13.02
CA PRO A 215 -6.19 25.30 12.41
C PRO A 215 -5.11 26.27 11.92
N HIS A 216 -3.90 26.12 12.44
CA HIS A 216 -2.70 26.89 12.05
C HIS A 216 -1.93 26.25 10.89
N ILE A 217 -1.96 24.93 10.85
CA ILE A 217 -1.21 24.12 9.89
C ILE A 217 -2.16 23.39 8.96
N ASP A 218 -1.75 23.27 7.72
CA ASP A 218 -2.46 22.47 6.72
C ASP A 218 -2.24 20.96 6.95
N GLY A 219 -2.91 20.14 6.13
CA GLY A 219 -2.75 18.69 6.19
C GLY A 219 -1.31 18.20 5.98
N TRP A 220 -0.43 19.02 5.41
CA TRP A 220 0.96 18.69 5.12
C TRP A 220 1.94 19.21 6.17
N GLY A 221 1.45 19.95 7.17
CA GLY A 221 2.26 20.53 8.23
C GLY A 221 2.85 21.91 7.90
N ASN A 222 2.37 22.58 6.85
CA ASN A 222 2.76 23.96 6.56
C ASN A 222 1.79 24.94 7.21
N GLU A 223 2.29 26.07 7.68
CA GLU A 223 1.46 27.15 8.22
C GLU A 223 0.59 27.80 7.13
N PHE A 224 -0.67 28.07 7.44
CA PHE A 224 -1.54 28.83 6.56
C PHE A 224 -1.08 30.29 6.47
N ARG A 225 -1.19 30.87 5.28
CA ARG A 225 -1.05 32.31 5.09
C ARG A 225 -2.42 32.97 5.06
N PHE A 226 -2.53 34.12 5.72
CA PHE A 226 -3.74 34.92 5.78
C PHE A 226 -3.41 36.39 5.48
N GLN A 227 -4.26 37.05 4.70
CA GLN A 227 -4.22 38.49 4.53
C GLN A 227 -5.63 39.03 4.34
N SER A 228 -5.88 40.21 4.91
CA SER A 228 -7.12 40.97 4.73
C SER A 228 -6.80 42.36 4.21
N TRP A 229 -7.66 42.90 3.35
CA TRP A 229 -7.52 44.26 2.85
C TRP A 229 -8.88 44.88 2.58
N GLN A 230 -8.86 46.20 2.41
CA GLN A 230 -10.03 46.97 2.03
C GLN A 230 -9.97 47.24 0.53
N GLU A 231 -10.89 46.63 -0.21
CA GLU A 231 -11.07 46.82 -1.65
C GLU A 231 -12.02 47.99 -1.92
N ASN A 232 -13.12 48.11 -1.17
CA ASN A 232 -14.02 49.26 -1.25
C ASN A 232 -13.69 50.32 -0.19
N PRO A 233 -13.29 51.54 -0.57
CA PRO A 233 -13.01 52.64 0.37
C PRO A 233 -14.21 53.04 1.25
N ALA A 234 -15.44 52.74 0.83
CA ALA A 234 -16.65 53.02 1.60
C ALA A 234 -16.95 51.96 2.69
N SER A 235 -16.25 50.83 2.68
CA SER A 235 -16.38 49.79 3.72
C SER A 235 -15.85 50.29 5.06
N LYS A 236 -16.41 49.81 6.18
CA LYS A 236 -15.97 50.21 7.54
C LYS A 236 -14.57 49.71 7.90
N GLY A 237 -14.09 48.71 7.17
CA GLY A 237 -12.78 48.09 7.33
C GLY A 237 -12.51 47.14 6.17
N PRO A 238 -11.60 46.15 6.33
CA PRO A 238 -11.38 45.12 5.33
C PRO A 238 -12.68 44.41 4.94
N ASP A 239 -12.92 44.32 3.64
CA ASP A 239 -14.06 43.66 3.02
C ASP A 239 -13.61 42.53 2.07
N SER A 240 -12.30 42.29 2.01
CA SER A 240 -11.73 41.14 1.33
C SER A 240 -10.65 40.47 2.18
N TYR A 241 -10.54 39.16 2.01
CA TYR A 241 -9.50 38.34 2.60
C TYR A 241 -9.07 37.20 1.68
N ILE A 242 -7.90 36.65 1.98
CA ILE A 242 -7.38 35.48 1.30
C ILE A 242 -6.67 34.55 2.28
N ILE A 243 -6.85 33.25 2.08
CA ILE A 243 -6.22 32.15 2.82
C ILE A 243 -5.49 31.27 1.83
N ALA A 244 -4.25 30.90 2.12
CA ALA A 244 -3.46 30.00 1.26
C ALA A 244 -2.74 28.92 2.05
N SER A 245 -2.62 27.74 1.44
CA SER A 245 -1.77 26.61 1.86
C SER A 245 -0.74 26.35 0.77
N ALA A 246 0.51 26.08 1.17
CA ALA A 246 1.63 25.80 0.28
C ALA A 246 1.61 24.37 -0.33
N GLY A 247 0.55 23.61 -0.08
CA GLY A 247 0.41 22.22 -0.50
C GLY A 247 1.55 21.32 -0.03
N GLN A 248 1.76 20.20 -0.71
CA GLN A 248 2.80 19.22 -0.36
C GLN A 248 4.22 19.80 -0.49
N ALA A 249 4.42 20.82 -1.33
CA ALA A 249 5.76 21.35 -1.60
C ALA A 249 6.31 22.20 -0.46
N GLY A 250 5.43 22.83 0.34
CA GLY A 250 5.83 23.81 1.36
C GLY A 250 6.50 25.06 0.79
N LYS A 251 6.33 25.30 -0.52
CA LYS A 251 6.93 26.42 -1.24
C LYS A 251 5.85 27.18 -1.98
N TRP A 252 5.75 28.47 -1.69
CA TRP A 252 4.75 29.36 -2.27
C TRP A 252 5.06 29.63 -3.74
N GLU A 253 4.04 29.49 -4.58
CA GLU A 253 4.09 29.79 -6.02
C GLU A 253 4.16 31.29 -6.28
N ASN A 254 3.60 32.12 -5.40
CA ASN A 254 3.68 33.57 -5.46
C ASN A 254 4.13 34.15 -4.11
N GLU A 255 4.90 35.23 -4.13
CA GLU A 255 5.32 35.93 -2.91
C GLU A 255 4.14 36.59 -2.21
N SER A 256 3.28 37.25 -2.99
CA SER A 256 2.09 37.95 -2.50
C SER A 256 0.81 37.15 -2.77
N LEU A 257 -0.11 37.15 -1.82
CA LEU A 257 -1.35 36.37 -1.90
C LEU A 257 -2.35 36.95 -2.92
N ASP A 258 -2.30 38.23 -3.22
CA ASP A 258 -3.15 38.88 -4.22
C ASP A 258 -2.84 38.48 -5.67
N GLN A 259 -1.68 37.87 -5.93
CA GLN A 259 -1.23 37.49 -7.27
C GLN A 259 -1.82 36.17 -7.79
N TYR A 260 -2.49 35.38 -6.94
CA TYR A 260 -3.05 34.10 -7.35
C TYR A 260 -4.23 34.28 -8.31
N LYS A 261 -4.15 33.59 -9.45
CA LYS A 261 -5.21 33.56 -10.46
C LYS A 261 -6.11 32.33 -10.26
N PRO A 262 -7.42 32.42 -10.55
CA PRO A 262 -8.29 31.26 -10.50
C PRO A 262 -7.80 30.12 -11.41
N GLY A 263 -7.90 28.87 -10.93
CA GLY A 263 -7.49 27.70 -11.70
C GLY A 263 -7.61 26.38 -10.93
N ILE A 264 -7.64 25.28 -11.69
CA ILE A 264 -7.61 23.91 -11.15
C ILE A 264 -6.14 23.51 -10.95
N ILE A 265 -5.79 23.05 -9.74
CA ILE A 265 -4.45 22.50 -9.48
C ILE A 265 -4.36 21.06 -9.99
N GLN A 266 -3.27 20.76 -10.70
CA GLN A 266 -3.01 19.43 -11.25
C GLN A 266 -2.08 18.59 -10.38
N SER A 267 -1.44 19.20 -9.36
CA SER A 267 -0.51 18.51 -8.47
C SER A 267 -0.78 18.87 -7.01
N TYR A 268 -0.57 17.91 -6.11
CA TYR A 268 -0.59 18.12 -4.66
C TYR A 268 0.46 19.12 -4.18
N LYS A 269 1.47 19.42 -5.02
CA LYS A 269 2.53 20.39 -4.75
C LYS A 269 2.11 21.85 -4.94
N ASN A 270 1.01 22.11 -5.65
CA ASN A 270 0.53 23.46 -5.90
C ASN A 270 -0.22 24.01 -4.69
N ASP A 271 -0.30 25.34 -4.64
CA ASP A 271 -0.97 26.04 -3.55
C ASP A 271 -2.48 25.94 -3.69
N ILE A 272 -3.15 25.80 -2.54
CA ILE A 272 -4.61 25.87 -2.43
C ILE A 272 -4.94 27.24 -1.88
N VAL A 273 -5.86 27.96 -2.53
CA VAL A 273 -6.11 29.37 -2.23
C VAL A 273 -7.61 29.65 -2.22
N VAL A 274 -8.05 30.28 -1.14
CA VAL A 274 -9.42 30.76 -0.94
C VAL A 274 -9.39 32.27 -0.89
N LYS A 275 -10.25 32.92 -1.67
CA LYS A 275 -10.48 34.37 -1.62
C LYS A 275 -11.95 34.61 -1.33
N ASN A 276 -12.27 35.38 -0.29
CA ASN A 276 -13.64 35.75 0.10
C ASN A 276 -14.60 34.55 0.17
N GLY A 277 -14.15 33.45 0.80
CA GLY A 277 -14.92 32.22 0.96
C GLY A 277 -14.99 31.31 -0.26
N VAL A 278 -14.44 31.72 -1.41
CA VAL A 278 -14.43 30.95 -2.66
C VAL A 278 -13.04 30.41 -2.94
N PHE A 279 -12.94 29.12 -3.24
CA PHE A 279 -11.68 28.50 -3.65
C PHE A 279 -11.30 28.94 -5.07
N ILE A 280 -10.31 29.83 -5.20
CA ILE A 280 -9.79 30.26 -6.49
C ILE A 280 -8.74 29.28 -7.03
N ARG A 281 -7.99 28.62 -6.16
CA ARG A 281 -7.07 27.52 -6.51
C ARG A 281 -7.50 26.26 -5.79
N ARG A 282 -7.95 25.26 -6.53
CA ARG A 282 -8.59 24.05 -5.98
C ARG A 282 -8.26 22.79 -6.76
N PRO A 283 -8.29 21.62 -6.13
CA PRO A 283 -8.15 20.36 -6.85
C PRO A 283 -9.40 20.07 -7.69
N GLU A 284 -9.22 19.29 -8.75
CA GLU A 284 -10.27 18.95 -9.73
C GLU A 284 -11.51 18.31 -9.09
N TRP A 285 -11.33 17.53 -8.02
CA TRP A 285 -12.43 16.84 -7.35
C TRP A 285 -13.31 17.77 -6.49
N LEU A 286 -12.82 18.96 -6.13
CA LEU A 286 -13.56 19.94 -5.33
C LEU A 286 -14.46 20.74 -6.27
N LYS A 287 -15.73 20.33 -6.41
CA LYS A 287 -16.75 21.08 -7.19
C LYS A 287 -17.14 22.38 -6.48
N ASP A 288 -17.61 23.35 -7.26
CA ASP A 288 -18.16 24.63 -6.76
C ASP A 288 -19.45 24.41 -5.96
#